data_AF-A0A7W0JTH7-F1
#
_entry.id   AF-A0A7W0JTH7-F1
#
_cell.length_a   1.000
_cell.length_b   1.000
_cell.length_c   1.000
_cell.angle_alpha   90.00
_cell.angle_beta   90.00
_cell.angle_gamma   90.00
#
_symmetry.space_group_name_H-M   'P 1'
#
loop_
_entity.id
_entity.type
_entity.pdbx_description
1 polymer ?
#
loop_
_entity_poly.entity_id
_entity_poly.type
_entity_poly.pdbx_seq_one_letter_code
_entity_poly.pdbx_strand_id
1 'polypeptide(L)' 'MQKQTIAITATFTAEPIEESLSFWMQELNISSEIEFAPYNQVFQQLLDPASLLSTNQLGISVVLVRFEDWG' A
#
# COMPACT_ATOMS: atom_id res chain seq x y z
N MET A 1 19.07 -1.89 10.33
CA MET A 1 17.64 -2.20 10.54
C MET A 1 17.03 -2.40 9.16
N GLN A 2 16.26 -3.45 8.95
CA GLN A 2 15.60 -3.69 7.66
C GLN A 2 14.39 -2.75 7.57
N LYS A 3 14.29 -2.00 6.47
CA LYS A 3 13.18 -1.08 6.19
C LYS A 3 11.95 -1.92 5.83
N GLN A 4 10.81 -1.67 6.48
CA GLN A 4 9.56 -2.40 6.22
C GLN A 4 8.79 -1.76 5.06
N THR A 5 8.42 -2.52 4.04
CA THR A 5 7.61 -1.98 2.93
C THR A 5 6.13 -1.90 3.34
N ILE A 6 5.53 -0.72 3.20
CA ILE A 6 4.10 -0.48 3.28
C ILE A 6 3.57 -0.43 1.85
N ALA A 7 3.06 -1.55 1.37
CA ALA A 7 2.48 -1.69 0.04
C ALA A 7 1.01 -1.23 0.07
N ILE A 8 0.63 -0.27 -0.75
CA ILE A 8 -0.71 0.31 -0.77
C ILE A 8 -1.36 0.06 -2.12
N THR A 9 -2.56 -0.52 -2.13
CA THR A 9 -3.41 -0.61 -3.32
C THR A 9 -4.78 -0.01 -3.04
N ALA A 10 -5.40 0.57 -4.06
CA ALA A 10 -6.66 1.26 -3.90
C ALA A 10 -7.55 1.19 -5.15
N THR A 11 -8.87 1.30 -4.95
CA THR A 11 -9.85 1.47 -6.04
C THR A 11 -9.88 2.91 -6.58
N PHE A 12 -9.23 3.84 -5.88
CA PHE A 12 -9.15 5.27 -6.19
C PHE A 12 -7.69 5.78 -6.04
N THR A 13 -7.43 7.05 -6.37
CA THR A 13 -6.10 7.68 -6.25
C THR A 13 -5.69 7.78 -4.77
N ALA A 14 -4.67 7.02 -4.39
CA ALA A 14 -4.23 6.87 -3.00
C ALA A 14 -2.97 7.69 -2.65
N GLU A 15 -2.26 8.19 -3.64
CA GLU A 15 -1.05 9.00 -3.53
C GLU A 15 -1.19 10.19 -2.56
N PRO A 16 -2.34 10.88 -2.43
CA PRO A 16 -2.48 11.97 -1.45
C PRO A 16 -2.22 11.60 0.01
N ILE A 17 -2.26 10.31 0.39
CA ILE A 17 -1.98 9.89 1.77
C ILE A 17 -0.48 9.72 2.05
N GLU A 18 0.38 9.74 1.03
CA GLU A 18 1.81 9.45 1.14
C GLU A 18 2.50 10.38 2.12
N GLU A 19 2.27 11.68 2.01
CA GLU A 19 2.90 12.70 2.87
C GLU A 19 2.49 12.52 4.33
N SER A 20 1.19 12.34 4.57
CA SER A 20 0.66 12.13 5.93
C SER A 20 1.19 10.83 6.54
N LEU A 21 1.25 9.76 5.76
CA LEU A 21 1.76 8.48 6.22
C LEU A 21 3.26 8.55 6.52
N SER A 22 4.04 9.17 5.62
CA SER A 22 5.49 9.38 5.79
C SER A 22 5.79 10.17 7.07
N PHE A 23 5.03 11.25 7.31
CA PHE A 23 5.13 12.03 8.54
C PHE A 23 4.97 11.14 9.78
N TRP A 24 3.91 10.32 9.85
CA TRP A 24 3.68 9.46 11.00
C TRP A 24 4.74 8.36 11.15
N MET A 25 5.25 7.80 10.06
CA MET A 25 6.32 6.81 10.14
C MET A 25 7.60 7.42 10.73
N GLN A 26 7.90 8.67 10.37
CA GLN A 26 9.00 9.42 10.97
C GLN A 26 8.76 9.72 12.45
N GLU A 27 7.59 10.27 12.81
CA GLU A 27 7.26 10.62 14.20
C GLU A 27 7.25 9.40 15.14
N LEU A 28 6.85 8.23 14.63
CA LEU A 28 6.85 6.97 15.37
C LEU A 28 8.19 6.23 15.31
N ASN A 29 9.19 6.79 14.63
CA ASN A 29 10.51 6.20 14.41
C ASN A 29 10.44 4.78 13.80
N ILE A 30 9.48 4.57 12.91
CA ILE A 30 9.27 3.33 12.15
C ILE A 30 10.08 3.44 10.85
N SER A 31 11.05 2.56 10.66
CA SER A 31 11.82 2.49 9.42
C SER A 31 11.01 1.80 8.34
N SER A 32 10.28 2.57 7.53
CA SER A 32 9.41 2.05 6.47
C SER A 32 9.60 2.72 5.12
N GLU A 33 9.24 2.01 4.05
CA GLU A 33 9.13 2.50 2.67
C GLU A 33 7.69 2.40 2.22
N ILE A 34 7.15 3.43 1.58
CA ILE A 34 5.78 3.40 1.06
C ILE A 34 5.86 3.10 -0.42
N GLU A 35 5.14 2.08 -0.88
CA GLU A 35 5.06 1.70 -2.28
C GLU A 35 3.60 1.60 -2.71
N PHE A 36 3.25 2.28 -3.81
CA PHE A 36 1.89 2.22 -4.35
C PHE A 36 1.81 1.21 -5.50
N ALA A 37 0.84 0.31 -5.40
CA ALA A 37 0.43 -0.52 -6.52
C ALA A 37 -0.30 0.34 -7.57
N PRO A 38 -0.36 -0.10 -8.83
CA PRO A 38 -1.06 0.64 -9.88
C PRO A 38 -2.54 0.89 -9.57
N TYR A 39 -3.08 2.01 -10.05
CA TYR A 39 -4.46 2.44 -9.84
C TYR A 39 -5.50 1.39 -10.25
N ASN A 40 -6.52 1.19 -9.39
CA ASN A 40 -7.64 0.28 -9.60
C ASN A 40 -7.23 -1.18 -9.90
N GLN A 41 -6.14 -1.63 -9.27
CA GLN A 41 -5.65 -3.01 -9.41
C GLN A 41 -5.76 -3.85 -8.14
N VAL A 42 -6.71 -3.53 -7.24
CA VAL A 42 -6.86 -4.24 -5.95
C VAL A 42 -7.01 -5.75 -6.15
N PHE A 43 -7.88 -6.18 -7.07
CA PHE A 43 -8.10 -7.61 -7.32
C PHE A 43 -6.87 -8.28 -7.94
N GLN A 44 -6.20 -7.64 -8.89
CA GLN A 44 -4.97 -8.18 -9.49
C GLN A 44 -3.88 -8.32 -8.43
N GLN A 45 -3.72 -7.33 -7.55
CA GLN A 45 -2.76 -7.39 -6.46
C GLN A 45 -3.05 -8.52 -5.46
N LEU A 46 -4.32 -8.86 -5.21
CA LEU A 46 -4.70 -9.95 -4.31
C LEU A 46 -4.61 -11.34 -4.96
N LEU A 47 -4.77 -11.44 -6.28
CA LEU A 47 -4.84 -12.72 -7.00
C LEU A 47 -3.50 -13.12 -7.64
N ASP A 48 -2.65 -12.16 -8.01
CA ASP A 48 -1.35 -12.44 -8.63
C ASP A 48 -0.30 -12.73 -7.54
N PRO A 49 0.30 -13.93 -7.51
CA PRO A 49 1.37 -14.26 -6.57
C PRO A 49 2.65 -13.43 -6.76
N ALA A 50 2.83 -12.83 -7.95
CA ALA A 50 3.96 -11.97 -8.27
C ALA A 50 3.68 -10.48 -7.98
N SER A 51 2.52 -10.15 -7.41
CA SER A 51 2.13 -8.77 -7.12
C SER A 51 2.96 -8.14 -5.99
N LEU A 52 2.89 -6.81 -5.88
CA LEU A 52 3.51 -6.08 -4.77
C LEU A 52 2.97 -6.58 -3.42
N LEU A 53 1.65 -6.77 -3.32
CA LEU A 53 1.01 -7.24 -2.08
C LEU A 53 1.41 -8.67 -1.72
N SER A 54 1.51 -9.57 -2.71
CA SER A 54 1.84 -10.99 -2.52
C SER A 54 3.33 -11.21 -2.21
N THR A 55 4.19 -10.36 -2.74
CA THR A 55 5.66 -10.46 -2.57
C THR A 55 6.17 -9.71 -1.33
N ASN A 56 5.36 -8.84 -0.73
CA ASN A 56 5.68 -8.10 0.50
C ASN A 56 5.64 -8.98 1.77
N GLN A 57 6.59 -9.91 1.91
CA GLN A 57 6.58 -10.93 2.98
C GLN A 57 6.98 -10.41 4.38
N LEU A 58 7.72 -9.29 4.45
CA LEU A 58 8.26 -8.74 5.70
C LEU A 58 7.73 -7.35 6.03
N GLY A 59 6.75 -6.87 5.26
CA GLY A 59 6.15 -5.55 5.39
C GLY A 59 4.65 -5.60 5.71
N ILE A 60 3.97 -4.51 5.39
CA ILE A 60 2.52 -4.33 5.61
C ILE A 60 1.85 -4.08 4.27
N SER A 61 0.77 -4.78 4.00
CA SER A 61 -0.08 -4.58 2.83
C SER A 61 -1.38 -3.89 3.23
N VAL A 62 -1.67 -2.75 2.61
CA VAL A 62 -2.84 -1.89 2.89
C VAL A 62 -3.73 -1.84 1.65
N VAL A 63 -5.02 -2.10 1.84
CA VAL A 63 -6.02 -2.09 0.77
C VAL A 63 -7.05 -1.01 1.08
N LEU A 64 -7.16 -0.01 0.19
CA LEU A 64 -8.12 1.10 0.31
C LEU A 64 -9.26 0.89 -0.68
N VAL A 65 -10.44 0.57 -0.17
CA VAL A 65 -11.61 0.28 -1.00
C VAL A 65 -12.65 1.37 -0.81
N ARG A 66 -13.10 1.94 -1.93
CA ARG A 66 -14.32 2.73 -1.99
C ARG A 66 -15.41 1.87 -2.63
N PHE A 67 -16.41 1.50 -1.85
CA PHE A 67 -17.48 0.59 -2.29
C PHE A 67 -18.28 1.12 -3.48
N GLU A 68 -18.34 2.43 -3.68
CA GLU A 68 -19.02 3.07 -4.81
C GLU A 68 -18.38 2.74 -6.17
N ASP A 69 -17.10 2.35 -6.20
CA ASP A 69 -16.39 2.00 -7.44
C ASP A 69 -16.73 0.58 -7.96
N TRP A 70 -17.57 -0.18 -7.24
CA TRP A 70 -17.96 -1.56 -7.58
C TRP A 70 -19.32 -1.68 -8.28
N GLY A 71 -19.89 -0.55 -8.73
CA GLY A 71 -21.16 -0.46 -9.45
C GLY A 71 -21.06 -0.70 -10.95
#